data_AF-A0A812GPK8-F1
#
_entry.id   AF-A0A812GPK8-F1
#
_cell.length_a   1.000
_cell.length_b   1.000
_cell.length_c   1.000
_cell.angle_alpha   90.00
_cell.angle_beta   90.00
_cell.angle_gamma   90.00
#
_symmetry.space_group_name_H-M   'P 1'
#
loop_
_entity.id
_entity.type
_entity.pdbx_description
1 polymer ?
#
loop_
_entity_poly.entity_id
_entity_poly.type
_entity_poly.pdbx_seq_one_letter_code
_entity_poly.pdbx_strand_id
1 'polypeptide(L)'
;MADLPTAVAKVEAKVCGRCQVEVAVSELIQKACGRTICKSCNGLATYLSRLDIPPSMQLQDEEKLDFFRSAQKLRDDSGKISLSKIREELATMAKVRTLNTKKDKQEGAFLPLSRWAALGHTETELDNIEKYGEREEHPVFGPTFRVPVHFVLDASEQQTLREQSLLVVLRPRKRKALEATAAEEDKPAVDTQQDVEEALALLSDEDDEPAAGNERPLKELTAKQLAKKLQNEKNKQEKKQLKEALKKPSLAELTKETLQGRLTGLEDWRLKANSAVATHLKDSRSLLPELPFDEARLKDLVSATRTLLKDLRGASTPRAAGSETAGAS
;
A
#
# COMPACT_ATOMS: atom_id res chain seq x y z
N MET A 1 34.34 -46.53 25.13
CA MET A 1 33.76 -45.17 25.15
C MET A 1 32.28 -45.36 25.40
N ALA A 2 31.79 -44.92 26.55
CA ALA A 2 30.39 -45.12 26.94
C ALA A 2 29.57 -43.95 26.39
N ASP A 3 28.65 -44.25 25.49
CA ASP A 3 27.66 -43.29 25.00
C ASP A 3 26.74 -42.90 26.16
N LEU A 4 26.87 -41.66 26.63
CA LEU A 4 25.97 -41.09 27.62
C LEU A 4 24.60 -40.87 26.97
N PRO A 5 23.51 -41.42 27.53
CA PRO A 5 22.17 -41.21 27.01
C PRO A 5 21.82 -39.73 27.16
N THR A 6 21.76 -39.03 26.03
CA THR A 6 21.28 -37.65 25.97
C THR A 6 19.78 -37.68 26.22
N ALA A 7 19.38 -37.49 27.48
CA ALA A 7 17.98 -37.34 27.85
C ALA A 7 17.45 -36.07 27.16
N VAL A 8 16.74 -36.26 26.04
CA VAL A 8 16.04 -35.17 25.35
C VAL A 8 14.95 -34.69 26.28
N ALA A 9 15.21 -33.61 27.01
CA ALA A 9 14.22 -32.97 27.85
C ALA A 9 13.00 -32.65 26.98
N LYS A 10 11.84 -33.23 27.33
CA LYS A 10 10.57 -32.88 26.70
C LYS A 10 10.33 -31.39 26.93
N VAL A 11 10.57 -30.59 25.90
CA VAL A 11 10.23 -29.17 25.93
C VAL A 11 8.72 -29.08 25.87
N GLU A 12 8.10 -28.64 26.96
CA GLU A 12 6.67 -28.36 26.97
C GLU A 12 6.36 -27.29 25.92
N ALA A 13 5.54 -27.64 24.93
CA ALA A 13 5.03 -26.74 23.92
C ALA A 13 3.58 -26.36 24.26
N LYS A 14 3.24 -25.08 24.05
CA LYS A 14 1.85 -24.58 24.19
C LYS A 14 1.48 -23.77 22.96
N VAL A 15 0.18 -23.74 22.66
CA VAL A 15 -0.34 -23.04 21.48
C VAL A 15 -0.41 -21.53 21.76
N CYS A 16 0.06 -20.73 20.80
CA CYS A 16 -0.08 -19.28 20.84
C CYS A 16 -1.52 -18.85 20.50
N GLY A 17 -2.18 -18.07 21.35
CA GLY A 17 -3.54 -17.60 21.14
C GLY A 17 -3.74 -16.58 19.98
N ARG A 18 -2.71 -16.30 19.17
CA ARG A 18 -2.78 -15.34 18.05
C ARG A 18 -2.40 -15.91 16.70
N CYS A 19 -1.37 -16.75 16.61
CA CYS A 19 -1.04 -17.47 15.36
C CYS A 19 -1.49 -18.93 15.39
N GLN A 20 -1.93 -19.44 16.55
CA GLN A 20 -2.30 -20.83 16.79
C GLN A 20 -1.18 -21.84 16.45
N VAL A 21 0.07 -21.41 16.44
CA VAL A 21 1.24 -22.29 16.28
C VAL A 21 1.71 -22.75 17.66
N GLU A 22 2.17 -24.00 17.75
CA GLU A 22 2.81 -24.56 18.92
C GLU A 22 4.19 -23.94 19.12
N VAL A 23 4.43 -23.37 20.30
CA VAL A 23 5.69 -22.70 20.63
C VAL A 23 6.14 -23.17 22.01
N ALA A 24 7.46 -23.28 22.21
CA ALA A 24 8.04 -23.57 23.52
C ALA A 24 7.55 -22.57 24.57
N VAL A 25 7.29 -23.03 25.80
CA VAL A 25 6.79 -22.18 26.89
C VAL A 25 7.70 -20.99 27.18
N SER A 26 9.02 -21.13 26.98
CA SER A 26 10.01 -20.05 27.14
C SER A 26 9.83 -18.88 26.16
N GLU A 27 9.12 -19.09 25.05
CA GLU A 27 8.84 -18.06 24.04
C GLU A 27 7.43 -17.48 24.13
N LEU A 28 6.61 -17.95 25.07
CA LEU A 28 5.28 -17.43 25.31
C LEU A 28 5.32 -16.31 26.35
N ILE A 29 4.45 -15.32 26.15
CA ILE A 29 4.21 -14.20 27.06
C ILE A 29 2.74 -14.26 27.47
N GLN A 30 2.48 -14.22 28.78
CA GLN A 30 1.12 -14.13 29.32
C GLN A 30 0.68 -12.66 29.34
N LYS A 31 -0.46 -12.35 28.72
CA LYS A 31 -1.08 -11.02 28.77
C LYS A 31 -2.11 -10.96 29.91
N ALA A 32 -2.50 -9.74 30.32
CA ALA A 32 -3.43 -9.49 31.42
C ALA A 32 -4.76 -10.26 31.32
N CYS A 33 -5.23 -10.58 30.11
CA CYS A 33 -6.47 -11.32 29.88
C CYS A 33 -6.32 -12.86 29.95
N GLY A 34 -5.26 -13.37 30.58
CA GLY A 34 -4.97 -14.81 30.64
C GLY A 34 -4.55 -15.46 29.31
N ARG A 35 -4.57 -14.72 28.19
CA ARG A 35 -4.14 -15.22 26.88
C ARG A 35 -2.61 -15.29 26.81
N THR A 36 -2.10 -16.43 26.39
CA THR A 36 -0.68 -16.64 26.06
C THR A 36 -0.44 -16.31 24.59
N ILE A 37 0.53 -15.45 24.32
CA ILE A 37 0.93 -15.09 22.96
C ILE A 37 2.43 -15.27 22.78
N CYS A 38 2.84 -15.66 21.59
CA CYS A 38 4.24 -15.83 21.28
C CYS A 38 5.00 -14.49 21.26
N LYS A 39 6.27 -14.48 21.65
CA LYS A 39 7.14 -13.28 21.60
C LYS A 39 7.11 -12.59 20.23
N SER A 40 7.09 -13.39 19.16
CA SER A 40 7.04 -12.87 17.78
C SER A 40 5.72 -12.17 17.46
N CYS A 41 4.60 -12.78 17.85
CA CYS A 41 3.25 -12.27 17.72
C CYS A 41 3.06 -10.96 18.51
N ASN A 42 3.62 -10.90 19.72
CA ASN A 42 3.59 -9.70 20.55
C ASN A 42 4.42 -8.55 19.93
N GLY A 43 5.61 -8.87 19.43
CA GLY A 43 6.46 -7.92 18.70
C GLY A 43 5.72 -7.38 17.48
N LEU A 44 5.21 -8.26 16.62
CA LEU A 44 4.47 -7.89 15.41
C LEU A 44 3.24 -7.04 15.72
N ALA A 45 2.47 -7.40 16.76
CA ALA A 45 1.31 -6.60 17.17
C ALA A 45 1.70 -5.19 17.64
N THR A 46 2.79 -5.08 18.40
CA THR A 46 3.34 -3.78 18.81
C THR A 46 3.78 -2.97 17.59
N TYR A 47 4.38 -3.61 16.59
CA TYR A 47 4.75 -2.94 15.33
C TYR A 47 3.52 -2.48 14.54
N LEU A 48 2.52 -3.33 14.36
CA LEU A 48 1.28 -2.97 13.66
C LEU A 48 0.57 -1.79 14.32
N SER A 49 0.53 -1.75 15.67
CA SER A 49 -0.08 -0.63 16.39
C SER A 49 0.64 0.73 16.18
N ARG A 50 1.90 0.70 15.73
CA ARG A 50 2.69 1.90 15.41
C ARG A 50 2.63 2.27 13.94
N LEU A 51 2.09 1.41 13.08
CA LEU A 51 1.86 1.71 11.68
C LEU A 51 0.48 2.35 11.58
N ASP A 52 0.42 3.53 10.98
CA ASP A 52 -0.85 4.17 10.61
C ASP A 52 -1.45 3.42 9.41
N ILE A 53 -2.02 2.23 9.68
CA ILE A 53 -2.65 1.40 8.66
C ILE A 53 -4.01 2.02 8.32
N PRO A 54 -4.26 2.39 7.05
CA PRO A 54 -5.55 2.95 6.66
C PRO A 54 -6.67 1.93 6.89
N PRO A 55 -7.91 2.38 7.19
CA PRO A 55 -9.04 1.48 7.45
C PRO A 55 -9.30 0.46 6.33
N SER A 56 -9.01 0.84 5.08
CA SER A 56 -9.13 -0.06 3.91
C SER A 56 -8.17 -1.25 3.92
N MET A 57 -7.11 -1.20 4.72
CA MET A 57 -6.11 -2.26 4.90
C MET A 57 -6.27 -3.01 6.23
N GLN A 58 -7.33 -2.74 6.99
CA GLN A 58 -7.61 -3.49 8.21
C GLN A 58 -8.05 -4.91 7.84
N LEU A 59 -7.24 -5.87 8.29
CA LEU A 59 -7.49 -7.29 8.13
C LEU A 59 -8.68 -7.72 8.99
N GLN A 60 -9.49 -8.65 8.49
CA GLN A 60 -10.50 -9.36 9.28
C GLN A 60 -9.83 -10.33 10.26
N ASP A 61 -10.58 -10.86 11.23
CA ASP A 61 -9.99 -11.72 12.26
C ASP A 61 -9.39 -13.01 11.70
N GLU A 62 -10.02 -13.61 10.69
CA GLU A 62 -9.48 -14.78 9.97
C GLU A 62 -8.20 -14.42 9.20
N GLU A 63 -8.23 -13.31 8.44
CA GLU A 63 -7.07 -12.80 7.70
C GLU A 63 -5.90 -12.44 8.64
N LYS A 64 -6.19 -11.96 9.86
CA LYS A 64 -5.16 -11.69 10.88
C LYS A 64 -4.44 -12.96 11.25
N LEU A 65 -5.14 -14.08 11.47
CA LEU A 65 -4.51 -15.36 11.84
C LEU A 65 -3.52 -15.79 10.77
N ASP A 66 -3.94 -15.76 9.51
CA ASP A 66 -3.09 -16.12 8.37
C ASP A 66 -1.91 -15.17 8.23
N PHE A 67 -2.13 -13.86 8.39
CA PHE A 67 -1.07 -12.87 8.40
C PHE A 67 -0.01 -13.18 9.49
N PHE A 68 -0.44 -13.47 10.72
CA PHE A 68 0.49 -13.80 11.81
C PHE A 68 1.25 -15.11 11.53
N ARG A 69 0.64 -16.08 10.85
CA ARG A 69 1.30 -17.33 10.43
C ARG A 69 2.32 -17.07 9.31
N SER A 70 1.97 -16.30 8.29
CA SER A 70 2.87 -15.94 7.20
C SER A 70 4.04 -15.09 7.68
N ALA A 71 3.79 -14.12 8.55
CA ALA A 71 4.84 -13.27 9.12
C ALA A 71 5.85 -14.04 9.99
N GLN A 72 5.46 -15.18 10.58
CA GLN A 72 6.39 -16.07 11.27
C GLN A 72 7.36 -16.77 10.31
N LYS A 73 6.90 -17.12 9.10
CA LYS A 73 7.74 -17.72 8.05
C LYS A 73 8.75 -16.74 7.46
N LEU A 74 8.48 -15.43 7.57
CA LEU A 74 9.35 -14.35 7.09
C LEU A 74 10.50 -14.00 8.06
N ARG A 75 10.69 -14.80 9.11
CA ARG A 75 11.81 -14.62 10.04
C ARG A 75 13.13 -14.93 9.35
N ASP A 76 14.11 -14.06 9.56
CA ASP A 76 15.49 -14.33 9.19
C ASP A 76 16.09 -15.36 10.17
N ASP A 77 17.22 -15.99 9.83
CA ASP A 77 17.90 -16.98 10.68
C ASP A 77 18.26 -16.45 12.09
N SER A 78 18.33 -15.12 12.22
CA SER A 78 18.50 -14.41 13.49
C SER A 78 17.25 -14.35 14.38
N GLY A 79 16.11 -14.88 13.94
CA GLY A 79 14.82 -14.85 14.62
C GLY A 79 14.12 -13.49 14.63
N LYS A 80 14.71 -12.47 13.99
CA LYS A 80 14.13 -11.13 13.81
C LYS A 80 13.28 -11.10 12.53
N ILE A 81 12.22 -10.30 12.56
CA ILE A 81 11.37 -10.06 11.39
C ILE A 81 11.70 -8.67 10.87
N SER A 82 12.06 -8.57 9.59
CA SER A 82 12.34 -7.29 8.95
C SER A 82 11.06 -6.54 8.60
N LEU A 83 11.06 -5.22 8.85
CA LEU A 83 9.89 -4.36 8.65
C LEU A 83 9.47 -4.26 7.19
N SER A 84 10.42 -4.30 6.26
CA SER A 84 10.13 -4.27 4.82
C SER A 84 9.31 -5.49 4.41
N LYS A 85 9.71 -6.70 4.84
CA LYS A 85 8.99 -7.94 4.56
C LYS A 85 7.57 -7.93 5.13
N ILE A 86 7.39 -7.41 6.35
CA ILE A 86 6.05 -7.28 6.96
C ILE A 86 5.14 -6.38 6.12
N ARG A 87 5.66 -5.27 5.60
CA ARG A 87 4.89 -4.34 4.78
C ARG A 87 4.56 -4.92 3.42
N GLU A 88 5.51 -5.64 2.81
CA GLU A 88 5.30 -6.36 1.56
C GLU A 88 4.23 -7.44 1.73
N GLU A 89 4.24 -8.17 2.83
CA GLU A 89 3.22 -9.18 3.14
C GLU A 89 1.83 -8.55 3.33
N LEU A 90 1.73 -7.47 4.12
CA LEU A 90 0.48 -6.72 4.27
C LEU A 90 -0.04 -6.20 2.92
N ALA A 91 0.85 -5.67 2.09
CA ALA A 91 0.48 -5.20 0.75
C ALA A 91 0.01 -6.37 -0.12
N THR A 92 0.66 -7.52 -0.04
CA THR A 92 0.28 -8.73 -0.80
C THR A 92 -1.08 -9.25 -0.37
N MET A 93 -1.36 -9.34 0.93
CA MET A 93 -2.69 -9.74 1.43
C MET A 93 -3.78 -8.74 1.02
N ALA A 94 -3.50 -7.44 1.11
CA ALA A 94 -4.43 -6.41 0.64
C ALA A 94 -4.70 -6.56 -0.87
N LYS A 95 -3.67 -6.87 -1.68
CA LYS A 95 -3.82 -7.17 -3.11
C LYS A 95 -4.71 -8.39 -3.33
N VAL A 96 -4.41 -9.52 -2.69
CA VAL A 96 -5.21 -10.75 -2.82
C VAL A 96 -6.66 -10.51 -2.45
N ARG A 97 -6.94 -9.78 -1.37
CA ARG A 97 -8.31 -9.40 -0.99
C ARG A 97 -8.99 -8.58 -2.08
N THR A 98 -8.33 -7.55 -2.60
CA THR A 98 -8.91 -6.75 -3.69
C THR A 98 -9.13 -7.56 -4.97
N LEU A 99 -8.26 -8.54 -5.26
CA LEU A 99 -8.42 -9.44 -6.40
C LEU A 99 -9.59 -10.39 -6.18
N ASN A 100 -9.74 -10.99 -4.99
CA ASN A 100 -10.85 -11.87 -4.69
C ASN A 100 -12.18 -11.11 -4.72
N THR A 101 -12.26 -9.94 -4.08
CA THR A 101 -13.47 -9.10 -4.18
C THR A 101 -13.76 -8.64 -5.60
N LYS A 102 -12.72 -8.45 -6.44
CA LYS A 102 -12.92 -8.18 -7.87
C LYS A 102 -13.40 -9.41 -8.62
N LYS A 103 -12.84 -10.59 -8.36
CA LYS A 103 -13.30 -11.86 -8.91
C LYS A 103 -14.77 -12.04 -8.55
N ASP A 104 -15.14 -12.02 -7.27
CA ASP A 104 -16.53 -12.14 -6.82
C ASP A 104 -17.48 -11.14 -7.52
N LYS A 105 -17.00 -9.94 -7.85
CA LYS A 105 -17.76 -8.91 -8.60
C LYS A 105 -17.77 -9.11 -10.11
N GLN A 106 -16.69 -9.61 -10.70
CA GLN A 106 -16.54 -9.87 -12.15
C GLN A 106 -17.27 -11.14 -12.56
N GLU A 107 -17.22 -12.12 -11.67
CA GLU A 107 -17.87 -13.40 -11.77
C GLU A 107 -19.39 -13.22 -11.85
N GLY A 108 -19.94 -12.24 -11.12
CA GLY A 108 -21.38 -11.95 -11.15
C GLY A 108 -22.16 -12.96 -10.29
N ALA A 109 -23.40 -12.60 -9.97
CA ALA A 109 -24.26 -13.47 -9.17
C ALA A 109 -24.95 -14.51 -10.06
N PHE A 110 -25.08 -15.73 -9.55
CA PHE A 110 -26.00 -16.72 -10.11
C PHE A 110 -27.44 -16.27 -9.82
N LEU A 111 -28.16 -15.90 -10.87
CA LEU A 111 -29.53 -15.41 -10.78
C LEU A 111 -30.44 -16.17 -11.75
N PRO A 112 -31.73 -16.39 -11.42
CA PRO A 112 -32.66 -17.01 -12.35
C PRO A 112 -32.95 -16.08 -13.53
N LEU A 113 -33.33 -16.62 -14.69
CA LEU A 113 -33.64 -15.84 -15.91
C LEU A 113 -34.68 -14.74 -15.67
N SER A 114 -35.67 -15.00 -14.82
CA SER A 114 -36.68 -14.00 -14.44
C SER A 114 -36.09 -12.76 -13.76
N ARG A 115 -35.00 -12.93 -13.01
CA ARG A 115 -34.31 -11.80 -12.36
C ARG A 115 -33.49 -11.02 -13.37
N TRP A 116 -32.88 -11.67 -14.35
CA TRP A 116 -32.19 -11.00 -15.45
C TRP A 116 -33.17 -10.19 -16.31
N ALA A 117 -34.36 -10.73 -16.60
CA ALA A 117 -35.42 -9.97 -17.28
C ALA A 117 -35.82 -8.71 -16.49
N ALA A 118 -35.95 -8.83 -15.16
CA ALA A 118 -36.26 -7.70 -14.28
C ALA A 118 -35.13 -6.65 -14.19
N LEU A 119 -33.88 -7.03 -14.50
CA LEU A 119 -32.75 -6.11 -14.59
C LEU A 119 -32.70 -5.35 -15.93
N GLY A 120 -33.64 -5.62 -16.84
CA GLY A 120 -33.78 -4.91 -18.11
C GLY A 120 -33.07 -5.58 -19.29
N HIS A 121 -32.66 -6.84 -19.16
CA HIS A 121 -32.09 -7.61 -20.28
C HIS A 121 -33.15 -7.93 -21.33
N THR A 122 -32.78 -7.82 -22.60
CA THR A 122 -33.67 -8.11 -23.74
C THR A 122 -33.91 -9.61 -23.89
N GLU A 123 -35.01 -10.03 -24.55
CA GLU A 123 -35.29 -11.47 -24.79
C GLU A 123 -34.12 -12.18 -25.49
N THR A 124 -33.49 -11.52 -26.46
CA THR A 124 -32.29 -12.04 -27.14
C THR A 124 -31.10 -12.21 -26.20
N GLU A 125 -30.94 -11.33 -25.21
CA GLU A 125 -29.90 -11.47 -24.19
C GLU A 125 -30.22 -12.62 -23.24
N LEU A 126 -31.48 -12.79 -22.85
CA LEU A 126 -31.91 -13.91 -21.99
C LEU A 126 -31.66 -15.26 -22.66
N ASP A 127 -31.97 -15.39 -23.96
CA ASP A 127 -31.64 -16.58 -24.74
C ASP A 127 -30.14 -16.86 -24.80
N ASN A 128 -29.33 -15.80 -24.91
CA ASN A 128 -27.88 -15.91 -24.90
C ASN A 128 -27.36 -16.30 -23.51
N ILE A 129 -27.95 -15.77 -22.44
CA ILE A 129 -27.62 -16.13 -21.05
C ILE A 129 -27.94 -17.60 -20.78
N GLU A 130 -29.07 -18.09 -21.27
CA GLU A 130 -29.44 -19.50 -21.11
C GLU A 130 -28.52 -20.45 -21.89
N LYS A 131 -28.10 -20.06 -23.10
CA LYS A 131 -27.24 -20.88 -23.96
C LYS A 131 -25.76 -20.84 -23.60
N TYR A 132 -25.25 -19.68 -23.19
CA TYR A 132 -23.81 -19.43 -23.00
C TYR A 132 -23.41 -19.10 -21.56
N GLY A 133 -24.37 -18.80 -20.69
CA GLY A 133 -24.11 -18.52 -19.28
C GLY A 133 -23.66 -19.75 -18.51
N GLU A 134 -22.88 -19.53 -17.46
CA GLU A 134 -22.53 -20.60 -16.52
C GLU A 134 -23.77 -20.96 -15.72
N ARG A 135 -24.18 -22.23 -15.75
CA ARG A 135 -25.40 -22.74 -15.13
C ARG A 135 -25.09 -23.45 -13.82
N GLU A 136 -25.79 -23.06 -12.75
CA GLU A 136 -25.77 -23.73 -11.46
C GLU A 136 -27.19 -24.00 -10.97
N GLU A 137 -27.39 -25.14 -10.30
CA GLU A 137 -28.69 -25.54 -9.77
C GLU A 137 -28.83 -25.12 -8.30
N HIS A 138 -29.65 -24.11 -8.05
CA HIS A 138 -29.88 -23.56 -6.73
C HIS A 138 -31.06 -24.27 -6.04
N PRO A 139 -30.95 -24.68 -4.75
CA PRO A 139 -31.95 -25.51 -4.07
C PRO A 139 -33.36 -24.88 -4.00
N VAL A 140 -33.46 -23.56 -4.03
CA VAL A 140 -34.75 -22.83 -3.93
C VAL A 140 -35.23 -22.28 -5.28
N PHE A 141 -34.30 -21.90 -6.16
CA PHE A 141 -34.61 -21.12 -7.37
C PHE A 141 -34.51 -21.96 -8.65
N GLY A 142 -34.03 -23.20 -8.56
CA GLY A 142 -33.82 -24.07 -9.71
C GLY A 142 -32.62 -23.59 -10.55
N PRO A 143 -32.71 -23.60 -11.90
CA PRO A 143 -31.60 -23.23 -12.76
C PRO A 143 -31.30 -21.73 -12.64
N THR A 144 -30.08 -21.44 -12.20
CA THR A 144 -29.55 -20.09 -12.12
C THR A 144 -28.39 -19.94 -13.09
N PHE A 145 -28.29 -18.75 -13.67
CA PHE A 145 -27.32 -18.43 -14.70
C PHE A 145 -26.46 -17.27 -14.24
N ARG A 146 -25.18 -17.39 -14.50
CA ARG A 146 -24.19 -16.37 -14.22
C ARG A 146 -23.68 -15.79 -15.52
N VAL A 147 -23.85 -14.47 -15.63
CA VAL A 147 -23.43 -13.69 -16.80
C VAL A 147 -22.06 -13.10 -16.48
N PRO A 148 -20.98 -13.53 -17.15
CA PRO A 148 -19.67 -12.95 -16.92
C PRO A 148 -19.70 -11.49 -17.34
N VAL A 149 -19.59 -10.59 -16.37
CA VAL A 149 -19.57 -9.16 -16.64
C VAL A 149 -18.16 -8.83 -17.15
N HIS A 150 -17.99 -8.86 -18.48
CA HIS A 150 -16.77 -8.38 -19.12
C HIS A 150 -16.67 -6.86 -18.95
N PHE A 151 -16.20 -6.41 -17.79
CA PHE A 151 -15.71 -5.04 -17.62
C PHE A 151 -14.40 -4.91 -18.41
N VAL A 152 -14.51 -4.55 -19.68
CA VAL A 152 -13.42 -3.95 -20.43
C VAL A 152 -13.35 -2.50 -19.96
N LEU A 153 -12.40 -2.17 -19.06
CA LEU A 153 -11.75 -0.85 -18.90
C LEU A 153 -10.93 -0.83 -17.60
N ASP A 154 -9.62 -0.55 -17.73
CA ASP A 154 -8.71 -0.05 -16.69
C ASP A 154 -8.48 -0.87 -15.41
N ALA A 155 -8.81 -2.16 -15.38
CA ALA A 155 -8.55 -2.99 -14.21
C ALA A 155 -7.05 -3.06 -13.85
N SER A 156 -6.16 -3.04 -14.85
CA SER A 156 -4.70 -3.04 -14.67
C SER A 156 -4.16 -1.65 -14.31
N GLU A 157 -4.65 -0.57 -14.92
CA GLU A 157 -4.20 0.80 -14.64
C GLU A 157 -4.70 1.31 -13.27
N GLN A 158 -5.95 1.00 -12.88
CA GLN A 158 -6.41 1.28 -11.51
C GLN A 158 -5.69 0.40 -10.48
N GLN A 159 -5.29 -0.82 -10.86
CA GLN A 159 -4.52 -1.68 -10.00
C GLN A 159 -3.11 -1.11 -9.79
N THR A 160 -2.40 -0.70 -10.83
CA THR A 160 -1.06 -0.09 -10.69
C THR A 160 -1.10 1.22 -9.91
N LEU A 161 -2.10 2.08 -10.12
CA LEU A 161 -2.28 3.32 -9.33
C LEU A 161 -2.55 3.03 -7.86
N ARG A 162 -3.39 2.03 -7.54
CA ARG A 162 -3.63 1.61 -6.15
C ARG A 162 -2.38 1.01 -5.53
N GLU A 163 -1.66 0.16 -6.26
CA GLU A 163 -0.41 -0.43 -5.81
C GLU A 163 0.65 0.62 -5.47
N GLN A 164 0.79 1.65 -6.32
CA GLN A 164 1.68 2.78 -6.05
C GLN A 164 1.21 3.58 -4.83
N SER A 165 -0.09 3.83 -4.67
CA SER A 165 -0.63 4.55 -3.52
C SER A 165 -0.40 3.81 -2.19
N LEU A 166 -0.55 2.49 -2.17
CA LEU A 166 -0.36 1.66 -0.97
C LEU A 166 1.10 1.65 -0.53
N LEU A 167 2.04 1.57 -1.48
CA LEU A 167 3.47 1.63 -1.17
C LEU A 167 3.92 3.01 -0.68
N VAL A 168 3.25 4.09 -1.12
CA VAL A 168 3.53 5.46 -0.64
C VAL A 168 3.03 5.67 0.79
N VAL A 169 1.83 5.17 1.14
CA VAL A 169 1.29 5.25 2.51
C VAL A 169 2.15 4.50 3.53
N LEU A 170 2.74 3.38 3.11
CA LEU A 170 3.59 2.56 3.98
C LEU A 170 5.04 3.06 4.06
N ARG A 171 5.41 4.17 3.39
CA ARG A 171 6.76 4.73 3.54
C ARG A 171 6.95 5.20 4.99
N PRO A 172 8.10 4.87 5.62
CA PRO A 172 8.40 5.42 6.93
C PRO A 172 8.48 6.94 6.76
N ARG A 173 7.58 7.68 7.44
CA ARG A 173 7.72 9.13 7.56
C ARG A 173 9.08 9.38 8.18
N LYS A 174 10.03 9.87 7.39
CA LYS A 174 11.27 10.45 7.93
C LYS A 174 10.77 11.54 8.88
N ARG A 175 10.88 11.30 10.19
CA ARG A 175 10.77 12.38 11.16
C ARG A 175 11.79 13.40 10.67
N LYS A 176 11.32 14.55 10.18
CA LYS A 176 12.18 15.71 10.05
C LYS A 176 12.77 15.86 11.44
N ALA A 177 14.05 15.55 11.58
CA ALA A 177 14.79 15.95 12.74
C ALA A 177 14.57 17.46 12.82
N LEU A 178 13.81 17.90 13.82
CA LEU A 178 13.89 19.26 14.30
C LEU A 178 15.27 19.33 14.97
N GLU A 179 16.31 19.34 14.13
CA GLU A 179 17.66 19.68 14.52
C GLU A 179 17.68 21.20 14.72
N ALA A 180 17.87 21.57 15.98
CA ALA A 180 18.70 22.67 16.42
C ALA A 180 18.50 24.03 15.73
N THR A 181 17.51 24.79 16.22
CA THR A 181 17.59 26.27 16.24
C THR A 181 17.33 26.75 17.66
N ALA A 182 18.14 26.24 18.60
CA ALA A 182 18.16 26.66 19.99
C ALA A 182 19.56 26.47 20.60
N ALA A 183 20.57 27.05 19.95
CA ALA A 183 21.90 27.35 20.49
C ALA A 183 22.66 28.21 19.45
N GLU A 184 23.39 29.22 19.91
CA GLU A 184 24.06 30.32 19.16
C GLU A 184 23.10 31.44 18.76
N GLU A 185 22.86 32.49 19.55
CA GLU A 185 23.80 33.40 20.23
C GLU A 185 24.95 33.85 19.32
N ASP A 186 24.64 34.89 18.54
CA ASP A 186 25.33 36.18 18.58
C ASP A 186 26.88 36.15 18.57
N LYS A 187 27.45 36.20 17.36
CA LYS A 187 28.76 36.82 17.08
C LYS A 187 28.86 37.20 15.59
N PRO A 188 29.35 38.41 15.27
CA PRO A 188 29.39 38.90 13.90
C PRO A 188 30.60 38.34 13.11
N ALA A 189 30.40 38.35 11.79
CA ALA A 189 31.31 37.92 10.75
C ALA A 189 32.74 38.47 10.88
N VAL A 190 33.72 37.57 10.73
CA VAL A 190 35.05 37.91 10.21
C VAL A 190 35.44 36.88 9.16
N ASP A 191 35.71 37.43 8.00
CA ASP A 191 36.18 36.87 6.75
C ASP A 191 37.66 36.48 6.88
N THR A 192 38.04 35.22 6.64
CA THR A 192 39.43 34.86 6.31
C THR A 192 39.50 33.50 5.62
N GLN A 193 39.54 33.55 4.29
CA GLN A 193 40.06 32.50 3.43
C GLN A 193 41.58 32.67 3.33
N GLN A 194 42.37 31.89 4.07
CA GLN A 194 43.78 31.54 3.84
C GLN A 194 44.28 30.77 5.07
N ASP A 195 45.30 29.92 4.93
CA ASP A 195 45.92 29.09 5.98
C ASP A 195 45.34 27.69 6.26
N VAL A 196 45.32 26.82 5.24
CA VAL A 196 45.32 25.36 5.45
C VAL A 196 46.51 24.67 4.77
N GLU A 197 47.51 25.43 4.28
CA GLU A 197 48.72 24.87 3.68
C GLU A 197 49.95 24.89 4.63
N GLU A 198 49.83 25.51 5.81
CA GLU A 198 50.94 25.66 6.79
C GLU A 198 50.74 24.82 8.07
N ALA A 199 50.13 23.63 7.95
CA ALA A 199 50.02 22.66 9.06
C ALA A 199 50.64 21.29 8.74
N LEU A 200 51.35 21.17 7.61
CA LEU A 200 51.99 19.93 7.15
C LEU A 200 53.52 19.96 7.18
N ALA A 201 54.12 21.02 7.73
CA ALA A 201 55.57 21.25 7.73
C ALA A 201 56.24 21.22 9.12
N LEU A 202 55.56 20.77 10.19
CA LEU A 202 56.08 20.79 11.57
C LEU A 202 56.24 19.43 12.26
N LEU A 203 56.33 18.32 11.50
CA LEU A 203 56.70 17.01 12.06
C LEU A 203 57.71 16.29 11.17
N SER A 204 58.86 16.93 10.99
CA SER A 204 60.11 16.28 10.60
C SER A 204 61.23 17.02 11.34
N ASP A 205 61.73 16.43 12.42
CA ASP A 205 63.15 16.45 12.76
C ASP A 205 63.45 15.45 13.89
N GLU A 206 64.69 14.97 13.82
CA GLU A 206 65.27 13.71 14.31
C GLU A 206 65.74 13.72 15.78
N ASP A 207 66.27 12.55 16.18
CA ASP A 207 67.24 12.22 17.25
C ASP A 207 66.69 11.52 18.52
N ASP A 208 67.35 10.54 19.16
CA ASP A 208 68.33 9.48 18.82
C ASP A 208 68.50 8.64 20.13
N GLU A 209 68.43 7.29 20.03
CA GLU A 209 69.04 6.25 20.91
C GLU A 209 68.65 6.10 22.43
N PRO A 210 69.03 4.99 23.14
CA PRO A 210 68.51 3.63 22.96
C PRO A 210 68.19 2.89 24.29
N ALA A 211 67.19 2.00 24.33
CA ALA A 211 67.11 0.99 25.40
C ALA A 211 66.24 -0.23 25.06
N ALA A 212 66.95 -1.35 24.88
CA ALA A 212 66.58 -2.71 25.30
C ALA A 212 65.17 -3.26 24.97
N GLY A 213 65.16 -4.13 23.94
CA GLY A 213 64.51 -5.44 24.06
C GLY A 213 63.01 -5.52 23.79
N ASN A 214 62.63 -5.59 22.51
CA ASN A 214 61.63 -6.56 22.04
C ASN A 214 61.53 -6.51 20.51
N GLU A 215 62.11 -7.52 19.85
CA GLU A 215 61.90 -7.76 18.43
C GLU A 215 60.43 -8.19 18.20
N ARG A 216 59.62 -7.26 17.68
CA ARG A 216 58.32 -7.56 17.04
C ARG A 216 58.31 -6.96 15.64
N PRO A 217 57.64 -7.60 14.66
CA PRO A 217 57.91 -7.38 13.24
C PRO A 217 57.33 -6.06 12.74
N LEU A 218 58.20 -5.05 12.56
CA LEU A 218 57.86 -3.71 12.05
C LEU A 218 57.37 -3.68 10.59
N LYS A 219 57.37 -4.82 9.87
CA LYS A 219 57.00 -4.89 8.45
C LYS A 219 55.49 -5.04 8.18
N GLU A 220 54.66 -5.26 9.21
CA GLU A 220 53.21 -5.49 9.02
C GLU A 220 52.34 -4.24 9.15
N LEU A 221 52.85 -3.17 9.77
CA LEU A 221 52.08 -1.93 9.98
C LEU A 221 51.97 -1.08 8.70
N THR A 222 52.97 -1.13 7.82
CA THR A 222 52.95 -0.43 6.52
C THR A 222 51.98 -1.07 5.53
N ALA A 223 51.85 -2.40 5.53
CA ALA A 223 50.92 -3.12 4.66
C ALA A 223 49.44 -2.83 5.00
N LYS A 224 49.09 -2.79 6.30
CA LYS A 224 47.73 -2.46 6.74
C LYS A 224 47.34 -1.01 6.45
N GLN A 225 48.29 -0.07 6.54
CA GLN A 225 48.04 1.33 6.19
C GLN A 225 47.87 1.54 4.69
N LEU A 226 48.64 0.85 3.85
CA LEU A 226 48.47 0.88 2.39
C LEU A 226 47.14 0.26 1.93
N ALA A 227 46.72 -0.86 2.53
CA ALA A 227 45.42 -1.48 2.24
C ALA A 227 44.25 -0.53 2.58
N LYS A 228 44.33 0.20 3.69
CA LYS A 228 43.30 1.17 4.09
C LYS A 228 43.21 2.37 3.15
N LYS A 229 44.34 2.84 2.61
CA LYS A 229 44.37 3.92 1.60
C LYS A 229 43.73 3.47 0.28
N LEU A 230 44.07 2.28 -0.21
CA LEU A 230 43.49 1.69 -1.43
C LEU A 230 41.97 1.49 -1.32
N GLN A 231 41.47 1.08 -0.16
CA GLN A 231 40.04 0.87 0.05
C GLN A 231 39.25 2.19 0.12
N ASN A 232 39.84 3.24 0.70
CA ASN A 232 39.25 4.56 0.72
C ASN A 232 39.17 5.19 -0.68
N GLU A 233 40.17 4.98 -1.54
CA GLU A 233 40.14 5.44 -2.93
C GLU A 233 39.09 4.71 -3.77
N LYS A 234 38.96 3.38 -3.62
CA LYS A 234 37.89 2.61 -4.27
C LYS A 234 36.50 3.12 -3.88
N ASN A 235 36.26 3.32 -2.58
CA ASN A 235 34.99 3.86 -2.09
C ASN A 235 34.70 5.29 -2.62
N LYS A 236 35.74 6.10 -2.82
CA LYS A 236 35.61 7.45 -3.39
C LYS A 236 35.30 7.40 -4.89
N GLN A 237 35.89 6.48 -5.64
CA GLN A 237 35.59 6.25 -7.06
C GLN A 237 34.18 5.70 -7.26
N GLU A 238 33.76 4.71 -6.47
CA GLU A 238 32.39 4.15 -6.52
C GLU A 238 31.33 5.22 -6.21
N LYS A 239 31.56 6.08 -5.21
CA LYS A 239 30.66 7.22 -4.92
C LYS A 239 30.61 8.24 -6.06
N LYS A 240 31.72 8.49 -6.75
CA LYS A 240 31.73 9.38 -7.93
C LYS A 240 30.94 8.76 -9.08
N GLN A 241 31.16 7.48 -9.38
CA GLN A 241 30.43 6.76 -10.42
C GLN A 241 28.92 6.66 -10.12
N LEU A 242 28.53 6.45 -8.87
CA LEU A 242 27.12 6.49 -8.44
C LEU A 242 26.50 7.87 -8.62
N LYS A 243 27.21 8.95 -8.25
CA LYS A 243 26.73 10.33 -8.46
C LYS A 243 26.61 10.68 -9.94
N GLU A 244 27.49 10.18 -10.77
CA GLU A 244 27.48 10.40 -12.22
C GLU A 244 26.39 9.58 -12.91
N ALA A 245 26.13 8.34 -12.45
CA ALA A 245 24.98 7.54 -12.86
C ALA A 245 23.64 8.18 -12.45
N LEU A 246 23.58 8.85 -11.29
CA LEU A 246 22.43 9.63 -10.82
C LEU A 246 22.24 10.97 -11.54
N LYS A 247 23.25 11.47 -12.28
CA LYS A 247 23.17 12.67 -13.12
C LYS A 247 22.72 12.39 -14.56
N LYS A 248 22.53 11.12 -14.95
CA LYS A 248 21.87 10.80 -16.22
C LYS A 248 20.42 11.32 -16.19
N PRO A 249 19.92 11.88 -17.30
CA PRO A 249 18.62 12.56 -17.35
C PRO A 249 17.55 11.66 -16.77
N SER A 250 16.89 12.21 -15.76
CA SER A 250 16.08 11.45 -14.84
C SER A 250 14.92 10.78 -15.57
N LEU A 251 14.53 9.59 -15.11
CA LEU A 251 13.30 8.88 -15.49
C LEU A 251 12.04 9.79 -15.44
N ALA A 252 12.11 10.94 -14.76
CA ALA A 252 11.07 11.96 -14.71
C ALA A 252 10.90 12.76 -16.03
N GLU A 253 11.93 12.89 -16.86
CA GLU A 253 11.82 13.58 -18.16
C GLU A 253 11.22 12.64 -19.21
N LEU A 254 11.67 11.38 -19.23
CA LEU A 254 11.10 10.34 -20.11
C LEU A 254 9.61 10.09 -19.82
N THR A 255 9.21 10.17 -18.54
CA THR A 255 7.80 10.01 -18.15
C THR A 255 6.95 11.23 -18.47
N LYS A 256 7.49 12.46 -18.48
CA LYS A 256 6.73 13.65 -18.87
C LYS A 256 6.35 13.65 -20.34
N GLU A 257 7.28 13.33 -21.24
CA GLU A 257 6.98 13.22 -22.67
C GLU A 257 5.99 12.08 -22.97
N THR A 258 6.15 10.94 -22.30
CA THR A 258 5.23 9.80 -22.45
C THR A 258 3.81 10.13 -21.92
N LEU A 259 3.71 10.89 -20.83
CA LEU A 259 2.43 11.33 -20.27
C LEU A 259 1.76 12.40 -21.13
N GLN A 260 2.52 13.33 -21.72
CA GLN A 260 1.97 14.32 -22.65
C GLN A 260 1.41 13.68 -23.92
N GLY A 261 2.10 12.69 -24.51
CA GLY A 261 1.59 11.94 -25.66
C GLY A 261 0.33 11.11 -25.37
N ARG A 262 0.18 10.60 -24.13
CA ARG A 262 -1.05 9.91 -23.70
C ARG A 262 -2.22 10.87 -23.49
N LEU A 263 -1.96 12.08 -22.98
CA LEU A 263 -2.99 13.10 -22.75
C LEU A 263 -3.60 13.60 -24.07
N THR A 264 -2.78 13.87 -25.08
CA THR A 264 -3.28 14.29 -26.40
C THR A 264 -4.09 13.18 -27.09
N GLY A 265 -3.66 11.92 -26.96
CA GLY A 265 -4.42 10.76 -27.48
C GLY A 265 -5.80 10.59 -26.82
N LEU A 266 -5.93 10.90 -25.52
CA LEU A 266 -7.22 10.87 -24.82
C LEU A 266 -8.15 12.01 -25.24
N GLU A 267 -7.62 13.20 -25.51
CA GLU A 267 -8.40 14.34 -26.02
C GLU A 267 -8.94 14.06 -27.43
N ASP A 268 -8.12 13.47 -28.30
CA ASP A 268 -8.54 13.03 -29.64
C ASP A 268 -9.62 11.94 -29.58
N TRP A 269 -9.48 10.97 -28.67
CA TRP A 269 -10.49 9.94 -28.46
C TRP A 269 -11.81 10.53 -27.96
N ARG A 270 -11.75 11.46 -27.00
CA ARG A 270 -12.93 12.16 -26.47
C ARG A 270 -13.65 12.97 -27.56
N LEU A 271 -12.90 13.64 -28.44
CA LEU A 271 -13.47 14.37 -29.58
C LEU A 271 -14.19 13.44 -30.56
N LYS A 272 -13.60 12.28 -30.87
CA LYS A 272 -14.22 11.25 -31.72
C LYS A 272 -15.46 10.60 -31.07
N ALA A 273 -15.43 10.34 -29.77
CA ALA A 273 -16.57 9.80 -29.06
C ALA A 273 -17.74 10.80 -29.05
N ASN A 274 -17.47 12.08 -28.80
CA ASN A 274 -18.50 13.13 -28.83
C ASN A 274 -19.09 13.33 -30.23
N SER A 275 -18.28 13.23 -31.30
CA SER A 275 -18.80 13.33 -32.66
C SER A 275 -19.68 12.13 -33.03
N ALA A 276 -19.29 10.92 -32.64
CA ALA A 276 -20.08 9.70 -32.84
C ALA A 276 -21.42 9.73 -32.09
N VAL A 277 -21.43 10.25 -30.85
CA VAL A 277 -22.66 10.45 -30.08
C VAL A 277 -23.56 11.49 -30.75
N ALA A 278 -22.98 12.58 -31.28
CA ALA A 278 -23.74 13.60 -32.00
C ALA A 278 -24.37 13.10 -33.30
N THR A 279 -23.70 12.21 -34.04
CA THR A 279 -24.30 11.56 -35.23
C THR A 279 -25.40 10.59 -34.83
N HIS A 280 -25.18 9.77 -33.80
CA HIS A 280 -26.19 8.80 -33.33
C HIS A 280 -27.45 9.49 -32.79
N LEU A 281 -27.32 10.66 -32.14
CA LEU A 281 -28.44 11.49 -31.70
C LEU A 281 -29.22 12.13 -32.86
N LYS A 282 -28.55 12.45 -33.97
CA LYS A 282 -29.24 12.95 -35.18
C LYS A 282 -30.03 11.84 -35.88
N ASP A 283 -29.44 10.65 -35.98
CA ASP A 283 -30.06 9.51 -36.66
C ASP A 283 -31.21 8.90 -35.84
N SER A 284 -31.14 8.94 -34.51
CA SER A 284 -32.26 8.52 -33.65
C SER A 284 -33.40 9.54 -33.61
N ARG A 285 -33.12 10.83 -33.84
CA ARG A 285 -34.15 11.88 -33.89
C ARG A 285 -35.01 11.82 -35.14
N SER A 286 -34.52 11.28 -36.25
CA SER A 286 -35.31 11.07 -37.48
C SER A 286 -36.19 9.82 -37.44
N LEU A 287 -35.97 8.91 -36.48
CA LEU A 287 -36.73 7.67 -36.31
C LEU A 287 -37.83 7.77 -35.25
N LEU A 288 -37.85 8.85 -34.46
CA LEU A 288 -38.91 9.09 -33.49
C LEU A 288 -40.10 9.75 -34.19
N PRO A 289 -41.29 9.14 -34.22
CA PRO A 289 -42.49 9.81 -34.69
C PRO A 289 -42.69 11.08 -33.87
N GLU A 290 -43.09 12.17 -34.53
CA GLU A 290 -43.44 13.44 -33.88
C GLU A 290 -44.62 13.20 -32.93
N LEU A 291 -44.30 12.78 -31.70
CA LEU A 291 -45.26 12.74 -30.62
C LEU A 291 -45.67 14.18 -30.34
N PRO A 292 -46.98 14.50 -30.30
CA PRO A 292 -47.48 15.83 -30.00
C PRO A 292 -47.26 16.09 -28.51
N PHE A 293 -46.02 16.31 -28.12
CA PHE A 293 -45.67 16.86 -26.83
C PHE A 293 -45.96 18.33 -26.88
N ASP A 294 -47.17 18.67 -26.44
CA ASP A 294 -47.55 20.05 -26.16
C ASP A 294 -46.55 20.65 -25.16
N GLU A 295 -45.73 21.61 -25.61
CA GLU A 295 -44.70 22.26 -24.79
C GLU A 295 -45.27 22.83 -23.49
N ALA A 296 -46.56 23.17 -23.48
CA ALA A 296 -47.27 23.62 -22.28
C ALA A 296 -47.28 22.53 -21.19
N ARG A 297 -47.61 21.29 -21.56
CA ARG A 297 -47.62 20.16 -20.61
C ARG A 297 -46.24 19.85 -20.05
N LEU A 298 -45.19 20.03 -20.85
CA LEU A 298 -43.82 19.75 -20.41
C LEU A 298 -43.34 20.80 -19.41
N LYS A 299 -43.69 22.07 -19.61
CA LYS A 299 -43.43 23.16 -18.64
C LYS A 299 -44.18 22.93 -17.33
N ASP A 300 -45.43 22.50 -17.39
CA ASP A 300 -46.22 22.18 -16.21
C ASP A 300 -45.61 21.02 -15.42
N LEU A 301 -45.17 19.95 -16.10
CA LEU A 301 -44.57 18.79 -15.45
C LEU A 301 -43.23 19.11 -14.78
N VAL A 302 -42.39 19.92 -15.44
CA VAL A 302 -41.12 20.41 -14.88
C VAL A 302 -41.36 21.34 -13.69
N SER A 303 -42.40 22.18 -13.73
CA SER A 303 -42.76 23.03 -12.60
C SER A 303 -43.23 22.19 -11.40
N ALA A 304 -44.09 21.18 -11.63
CA ALA A 304 -44.60 20.30 -10.59
C ALA A 304 -43.47 19.51 -9.91
N THR A 305 -42.54 18.93 -10.68
CA THR A 305 -41.37 18.23 -10.14
C THR A 305 -40.43 19.15 -9.34
N ARG A 306 -40.24 20.40 -9.79
CA ARG A 306 -39.44 21.39 -9.05
C ARG A 306 -40.06 21.75 -7.70
N THR A 307 -41.39 21.73 -7.60
CA THR A 307 -42.12 22.04 -6.36
C THR A 307 -41.99 20.89 -5.37
N LEU A 308 -42.19 19.65 -5.82
CA LEU A 308 -41.98 18.44 -5.00
C LEU A 308 -40.54 18.35 -4.44
N LEU A 309 -39.53 18.68 -5.25
CA LEU A 309 -38.14 18.67 -4.81
C LEU A 309 -37.83 19.77 -3.77
N LYS A 310 -38.54 20.90 -3.79
CA LYS A 310 -38.41 21.94 -2.76
C LYS A 310 -39.01 21.48 -1.43
N ASP A 311 -40.18 20.86 -1.47
CA ASP A 311 -40.89 20.42 -0.27
C ASP A 311 -40.12 19.32 0.47
N LEU A 312 -39.53 18.38 -0.28
CA LEU A 312 -38.64 17.34 0.29
C LEU A 312 -37.39 17.92 0.95
N ARG A 313 -36.90 19.08 0.47
CA ARG A 313 -35.72 19.74 1.05
C ARG A 313 -36.03 20.53 2.31
N GLY A 314 -37.27 21.00 2.47
CA GLY A 314 -37.73 21.67 3.69
C GLY A 314 -37.98 20.69 4.84
N ALA A 315 -38.45 19.48 4.53
CA ALA A 315 -38.79 18.45 5.50
C ALA A 315 -37.59 17.81 6.23
N SER A 316 -36.36 18.01 5.75
CA SER A 316 -35.16 17.33 6.26
C SER A 316 -34.33 18.15 7.26
N THR A 317 -34.84 19.27 7.77
CA THR A 317 -34.19 19.98 8.89
C THR A 317 -34.72 19.45 10.22
N PRO A 318 -33.97 18.62 10.97
CA PRO A 318 -34.40 18.17 12.28
C PRO A 318 -34.44 19.37 13.23
N ARG A 319 -35.64 19.64 13.75
CA ARG A 319 -35.88 20.63 14.79
C ARG A 319 -35.09 20.19 16.03
N ALA A 320 -34.07 20.95 16.41
CA ALA A 320 -33.27 20.68 17.60
C ALA A 320 -34.19 20.66 18.84
N ALA A 321 -34.46 19.46 19.35
CA ALA A 321 -35.18 19.27 20.59
C ALA A 321 -34.23 19.63 21.74
N GLY A 322 -34.61 20.67 22.49
CA GLY A 322 -33.90 21.09 23.70
C GLY A 322 -33.94 19.99 24.75
N SER A 323 -32.77 19.71 25.34
CA SER A 323 -32.60 18.80 26.47
C SER A 323 -33.02 19.49 27.76
N GLU A 324 -34.21 19.17 28.27
CA GLU A 324 -34.55 19.41 29.67
C GLU A 324 -33.83 18.36 30.54
N THR A 325 -32.98 18.86 31.44
CA THR A 325 -32.33 18.06 32.47
C THR A 325 -33.25 18.01 33.69
N ALA A 326 -33.95 16.89 33.87
CA ALA A 326 -34.66 16.60 35.10
C ALA A 326 -33.67 16.03 36.13
N GLY A 327 -33.41 16.79 37.18
CA GLY A 327 -32.81 16.29 38.40
C GLY A 327 -33.78 15.36 39.12
N ALA A 328 -33.26 14.25 39.64
CA ALA A 328 -33.94 13.43 40.62
C ALA A 328 -32.95 13.09 41.74
N SER A 329 -33.42 13.39 42.95
CA SER A 329 -32.86 13.06 44.26
C SER A 329 -32.87 11.56 44.53
#